data_AF-G0J3B8-F1
#
_entry.id   AF-G0J3B8-F1
#
_cell.length_a   1.000
_cell.length_b   1.000
_cell.length_c   1.000
_cell.angle_alpha   90.00
_cell.angle_beta   90.00
_cell.angle_gamma   90.00
#
_symmetry.space_group_name_H-M   'P 1'
#
loop_
_entity.id
_entity.type
_entity.pdbx_description
1 polymer ?
#
loop_
_entity_poly.entity_id
_entity_poly.type
_entity_poly.pdbx_seq_one_letter_code
_entity_poly.pdbx_strand_id
1 'polypeptide(L)'
;MYNLQEITAKILNTPPYQLPPVIHTGGVYQVDLKYKGISFHKVSPQLEDCMSGYFDFIVRVNDKKRFRSNDFDKVPVKMGSNIPVSYQPESIVNVIEEVTNG
;
A
#
# COMPACT_ATOMS: atom_id res chain seq x y z
N MET A 1 -1.09 -6.47 15.04
CA MET A 1 -0.33 -5.21 15.18
C MET A 1 1.09 -5.54 14.76
N TYR A 2 1.61 -4.95 13.69
CA TYR A 2 2.94 -5.32 13.17
C TYR A 2 4.04 -4.81 14.09
N ASN A 3 5.13 -5.56 14.21
CA ASN A 3 6.34 -5.10 14.90
C ASN A 3 7.02 -3.99 14.07
N LEU A 4 7.68 -3.03 14.70
CA LEU A 4 8.34 -1.90 14.03
C LEU A 4 9.33 -2.36 12.94
N GLN A 5 10.05 -3.46 13.22
CA GLN A 5 10.98 -4.07 12.26
C GLN A 5 10.27 -4.61 11.02
N GLU A 6 9.11 -5.25 11.20
CA GLU A 6 8.29 -5.78 10.10
C GLU A 6 7.73 -4.65 9.23
N ILE A 7 7.24 -3.58 9.86
CA ILE A 7 6.72 -2.39 9.14
C ILE A 7 7.85 -1.74 8.34
N THR A 8 9.02 -1.59 8.95
CA THR A 8 10.21 -1.01 8.31
C THR A 8 10.60 -1.81 7.08
N ALA A 9 10.72 -3.14 7.20
CA ALA A 9 11.02 -4.00 6.08
C ALA A 9 9.97 -3.90 4.96
N LYS A 10 8.68 -3.85 5.29
CA LYS A 10 7.60 -3.69 4.31
C LYS A 10 7.66 -2.37 3.57
N ILE A 11 7.94 -1.26 4.27
CA ILE A 11 8.12 0.06 3.66
C ILE A 11 9.31 0.03 2.70
N LEU A 12 10.44 -0.53 3.13
CA LEU A 12 11.64 -0.62 2.29
C LEU A 12 11.48 -1.56 1.09
N ASN A 13 10.51 -2.46 1.11
CA ASN A 13 10.15 -3.33 -0.01
C ASN A 13 9.01 -2.78 -0.89
N THR A 14 8.47 -1.60 -0.58
CA THR A 14 7.35 -0.98 -1.31
C THR A 14 7.79 0.38 -1.87
N PRO A 15 7.56 0.71 -3.16
CA PRO A 15 7.90 2.04 -3.68
C PRO A 15 7.31 3.14 -2.79
N PRO A 16 8.04 4.18 -2.35
CA PRO A 16 9.30 4.67 -2.90
C PRO A 16 10.56 4.00 -2.34
N TYR A 17 10.45 2.93 -1.56
CA TYR A 17 11.58 2.22 -0.92
C TYR A 17 12.34 3.11 0.07
N GLN A 18 11.62 4.04 0.69
CA GLN A 18 12.16 5.04 1.60
C GLN A 18 11.31 5.10 2.87
N LEU A 19 11.97 5.34 4.00
CA LEU A 19 11.29 5.57 5.27
C LEU A 19 10.66 6.96 5.30
N PRO A 20 9.57 7.16 6.07
CA PRO A 20 8.94 8.46 6.18
C PRO A 20 9.85 9.45 6.90
N PRO A 21 9.79 10.75 6.56
CA PRO A 21 10.42 11.81 7.33
C PRO A 21 9.65 12.01 8.66
N VAL A 22 9.97 11.20 9.66
CA VAL A 22 9.37 11.32 11.00
C VAL A 22 10.08 12.41 11.79
N ILE A 23 9.31 13.35 12.32
CA ILE A 23 9.77 14.39 13.23
C ILE A 23 9.29 14.02 14.65
N HIS A 24 10.16 14.13 15.65
CA HIS A 24 9.79 13.93 17.05
C HIS A 24 9.95 15.24 17.83
N THR A 25 8.83 15.80 18.29
CA THR A 25 8.80 17.07 19.03
C THR A 25 7.78 16.99 20.15
N GLY A 26 8.14 17.40 21.36
CA GLY A 26 7.19 17.49 22.48
C GLY A 26 6.56 16.14 22.89
N GLY A 27 7.28 15.03 22.71
CA GLY A 27 6.78 13.69 23.06
C GLY A 27 5.78 13.10 22.05
N VAL A 28 5.63 13.72 20.88
CA VAL A 28 4.82 13.19 19.78
C VAL A 28 5.65 13.04 18.51
N TYR A 29 5.32 12.00 17.75
CA TYR A 29 5.85 11.73 16.42
C TYR A 29 4.90 12.30 15.37
N GLN A 30 5.45 13.00 14.39
CA GLN A 30 4.72 13.57 13.27
C GLN A 30 5.33 13.12 11.96
N VAL A 31 4.47 12.83 10.98
CA VAL A 31 4.83 12.60 9.58
C VAL A 31 4.01 13.54 8.72
N ASP A 32 4.68 14.33 7.89
CA ASP A 32 4.07 15.21 6.91
C ASP A 32 4.81 15.10 5.58
N LEU A 33 4.11 14.69 4.53
CA LEU A 33 4.70 14.51 3.20
C LEU A 33 3.66 14.53 2.10
N LYS A 34 4.17 14.67 0.87
CA LYS A 34 3.38 14.57 -0.36
C LYS A 34 3.99 13.53 -1.28
N TYR A 35 3.18 12.58 -1.75
CA TYR A 35 3.61 11.53 -2.67
C TYR A 35 2.59 11.34 -3.78
N LYS A 36 3.06 11.32 -5.04
CA LYS A 36 2.22 11.26 -6.26
C LYS A 36 1.06 12.26 -6.26
N GLY A 37 1.28 13.46 -5.74
CA GLY A 37 0.29 14.53 -5.69
C GLY A 37 -0.68 14.48 -4.50
N ILE A 38 -0.64 13.42 -3.69
CA ILE A 38 -1.52 13.24 -2.53
C ILE A 38 -0.73 13.58 -1.25
N SER A 39 -1.33 14.39 -0.39
CA SER A 39 -0.73 14.76 0.91
C SER A 39 -1.11 13.76 1.99
N PHE A 40 -0.18 13.50 2.89
CA PHE A 40 -0.38 12.67 4.07
C PHE A 40 0.17 13.40 5.30
N HIS A 41 -0.66 13.47 6.33
CA HIS A 41 -0.32 14.06 7.61
C HIS A 41 -0.79 13.12 8.73
N LYS A 42 0.10 12.79 9.67
CA LYS A 42 -0.22 11.97 10.84
C LYS A 42 0.61 12.41 12.04
N VAL A 43 -0.04 12.45 13.20
CA VAL A 43 0.58 12.70 14.49
C VAL A 43 0.17 11.58 15.44
N SER A 44 1.12 11.00 16.17
CA SER A 44 0.85 10.00 17.21
C SER A 44 1.90 10.07 18.32
N PRO A 45 1.56 9.77 19.58
CA PRO A 45 2.56 9.53 20.64
C PRO A 45 3.44 8.30 20.37
N GLN A 46 3.01 7.37 19.51
CA GLN A 46 3.74 6.15 19.19
C GLN A 46 4.32 6.21 17.76
N LEU A 47 5.59 5.82 17.62
CA LEU A 47 6.27 5.79 16.32
C LEU A 47 5.64 4.75 15.39
N GLU A 48 5.27 3.60 15.94
CA GLU A 48 4.68 2.46 15.24
C GLU A 48 3.42 2.86 14.48
N ASP A 49 2.57 3.69 15.08
CA ASP A 49 1.37 4.20 14.45
C ASP A 49 1.70 5.08 13.25
N CYS A 50 2.66 5.98 13.39
CA CYS A 50 3.10 6.86 12.31
C CYS A 50 3.67 6.05 11.13
N MET A 51 4.49 5.05 11.42
CA MET A 51 5.07 4.14 10.43
C MET A 51 4.01 3.28 9.73
N SER A 52 3.07 2.70 10.48
CA SER A 52 1.96 1.92 9.93
C SER A 52 1.07 2.78 9.04
N GLY A 53 0.71 3.99 9.49
CA GLY A 53 -0.12 4.90 8.70
C GLY A 53 0.56 5.35 7.40
N TYR A 54 1.87 5.56 7.43
CA TYR A 54 2.65 5.85 6.23
C TYR A 54 2.66 4.66 5.25
N PHE A 55 2.87 3.44 5.74
CA PHE A 55 2.82 2.24 4.91
C PHE A 55 1.46 2.09 4.23
N ASP A 56 0.37 2.21 4.97
CA ASP A 56 -0.99 2.15 4.44
C ASP A 56 -1.26 3.22 3.39
N PHE A 57 -0.73 4.43 3.62
CA PHE A 57 -0.79 5.53 2.66
C PHE A 57 -0.04 5.20 1.36
N ILE A 58 1.20 4.72 1.44
CA ILE A 58 1.99 4.35 0.26
C ILE A 58 1.27 3.25 -0.53
N VAL A 59 0.83 2.19 0.15
CA VAL A 59 0.12 1.07 -0.47
C VAL A 59 -1.11 1.60 -1.19
N ARG A 60 -1.91 2.44 -0.53
CA ARG A 60 -3.09 3.09 -1.14
C ARG A 60 -2.76 3.88 -2.40
N VAL A 61 -1.66 4.63 -2.38
CA VAL A 61 -1.28 5.55 -3.46
C VAL A 61 -0.63 4.80 -4.63
N ASN A 62 0.06 3.69 -4.37
CA ASN A 62 0.62 2.81 -5.40
C ASN A 62 -0.42 1.89 -6.02
N ASP A 63 -1.27 1.26 -5.21
CA ASP A 63 -2.41 0.47 -5.65
C ASP A 63 -3.57 1.39 -6.06
N LYS A 64 -3.38 2.07 -7.20
CA LYS A 64 -4.42 2.83 -7.92
C LYS A 64 -5.68 2.01 -8.27
N LYS A 65 -5.76 0.73 -7.86
CA LYS A 65 -6.94 -0.14 -7.95
C LYS A 65 -8.01 0.19 -6.90
N ARG A 66 -7.78 1.12 -5.97
CA ARG A 66 -8.79 1.53 -4.98
C ARG A 66 -9.89 2.36 -5.62
N PHE A 67 -11.05 1.73 -5.73
CA PHE A 67 -12.39 2.25 -5.97
C PHE A 67 -12.52 3.77 -6.04
N ARG A 68 -12.98 4.28 -7.19
CA ARG A 68 -13.44 5.66 -7.33
C ARG A 68 -14.69 5.83 -6.46
N SER A 69 -14.99 7.06 -6.03
CA SER A 69 -16.22 7.40 -5.29
C SER A 69 -17.47 6.79 -5.95
N ASN A 70 -17.49 6.77 -7.29
CA ASN A 70 -18.58 6.24 -8.11
C ASN A 70 -18.68 4.71 -8.16
N ASP A 71 -17.69 3.97 -7.66
CA ASP A 71 -17.75 2.51 -7.60
C ASP A 71 -18.65 2.02 -6.45
N PHE A 72 -18.95 2.90 -5.48
CA PHE A 72 -19.89 2.64 -4.39
C PHE A 72 -21.33 3.05 -4.71
N ASP A 73 -21.55 3.80 -5.79
CA ASP A 73 -22.90 4.12 -6.28
C ASP A 73 -23.64 2.88 -6.84
N LYS A 74 -22.93 1.74 -6.97
CA LYS A 74 -23.43 0.47 -7.53
C LYS A 74 -23.75 -0.59 -6.47
N VAL A 75 -23.87 -0.22 -5.19
CA VAL A 75 -24.31 -1.12 -4.12
C VAL A 75 -25.56 -0.55 -3.42
N PRO A 76 -26.54 -1.38 -3.02
CA PRO A 76 -26.47 -2.82 -2.87
C PRO A 76 -26.72 -3.60 -4.18
N VAL A 77 -25.80 -4.51 -4.51
CA VAL A 77 -25.97 -5.44 -5.63
C VAL A 77 -27.05 -6.46 -5.26
N LYS A 78 -28.00 -6.73 -6.17
CA LYS A 78 -29.12 -7.63 -5.91
C LYS A 78 -28.62 -9.07 -5.69
N MET A 79 -29.28 -9.81 -4.80
CA MET A 79 -28.98 -11.22 -4.55
C MET A 79 -29.03 -12.02 -5.86
N GLY A 80 -27.96 -12.73 -6.20
CA GLY A 80 -27.84 -13.49 -7.45
C GLY A 80 -27.10 -12.78 -8.60
N SER A 81 -26.63 -11.56 -8.41
CA SER A 81 -25.77 -10.89 -9.38
C SER A 81 -24.35 -11.48 -9.39
N ASN A 82 -23.84 -11.82 -10.57
CA ASN A 82 -22.44 -12.21 -10.76
C ASN A 82 -21.54 -10.99 -10.52
N ILE A 83 -20.88 -10.96 -9.35
CA ILE A 83 -19.83 -9.99 -9.07
C ILE A 83 -18.62 -10.43 -9.91
N PRO A 84 -18.04 -9.56 -10.75
CA PRO A 84 -16.79 -9.87 -11.41
C PRO A 84 -15.70 -9.94 -10.33
N VAL A 85 -15.43 -11.14 -9.84
CA VAL A 85 -14.27 -11.40 -8.99
C VAL A 85 -13.07 -11.31 -9.92
N SER A 86 -12.32 -10.20 -9.87
CA SER A 86 -11.03 -10.13 -10.55
C SER A 86 -10.00 -10.94 -9.77
N TYR A 87 -10.18 -12.26 -9.71
CA TYR A 87 -9.12 -13.19 -9.36
C TYR A 87 -8.47 -13.62 -10.67
N GLN A 88 -7.38 -12.95 -11.06
CA GLN A 88 -6.45 -13.56 -11.99
C GLN A 88 -5.51 -14.42 -11.14
N PRO A 89 -5.60 -15.76 -11.18
CA PRO A 89 -4.55 -16.59 -10.63
C PRO A 89 -3.26 -16.25 -11.37
N GLU A 90 -2.18 -16.03 -10.61
CA GLU A 90 -0.86 -15.72 -11.15
C GLU A 90 -0.51 -16.75 -12.23
N SER A 91 -0.27 -16.27 -13.45
CA SER A 91 0.21 -17.11 -14.54
C SER A 91 1.52 -17.75 -14.10
N ILE A 92 1.55 -19.08 -14.00
CA ILE A 92 2.79 -19.85 -13.82
C ILE A 92 3.72 -19.43 -14.96
N VAL A 93 4.82 -18.77 -14.61
CA VAL A 93 5.88 -18.42 -15.56
C VAL A 93 6.52 -19.73 -15.99
N ASN A 94 6.16 -20.22 -17.17
CA ASN A 94 6.94 -21.27 -17.84
C ASN A 94 8.29 -20.64 -18.22
N VAL A 95 9.33 -20.97 -17.46
CA VAL A 95 10.71 -20.71 -17.87
C VAL A 95 10.99 -21.62 -19.07
N ILE A 96 10.89 -21.08 -20.27
CA ILE A 96 11.42 -21.71 -21.47
C ILE A 96 12.91 -21.33 -21.48
N GLU A 97 13.77 -22.23 -21.02
CA GLU A 97 15.21 -22.15 -21.32
C GLU A 97 15.40 -22.50 -22.80
N GLU A 98 15.46 -21.49 -23.66
CA GLU A 98 16.14 -21.61 -24.94
C GLU A 98 17.65 -21.61 -24.67
N VAL A 99 18.26 -22.79 -24.59
CA VAL A 99 19.71 -22.94 -24.80
C VAL A 99 19.91 -23.56 -26.17
N THR A 100 20.03 -22.69 -27.17
CA THR A 100 20.53 -23.05 -28.51
C THR A 100 21.70 -22.13 -28.87
N ASN A 101 22.92 -22.67 -28.75
CA ASN A 101 23.86 -22.86 -29.87
C ASN A 101 25.31 -22.84 -29.38
N GLY A 102 26.04 -23.92 -29.70
CA GLY A 102 27.47 -24.10 -29.50
C GLY A 102 27.86 -25.56 -29.67
#